data_AF-A0A517QNU1-F1
#
_entry.id   AF-A0A517QNU1-F1
#
_cell.length_a   1.000
_cell.length_b   1.000
_cell.length_c   1.000
_cell.angle_alpha   90.00
_cell.angle_beta   90.00
_cell.angle_gamma   90.00
#
_symmetry.space_group_name_H-M   'P 1'
#
loop_
_entity.id
_entity.type
_entity.pdbx_description
1 polymer ?
#
loop_
_entity_poly.entity_id
_entity_poly.type
_entity_poly.pdbx_seq_one_letter_code
_entity_poly.pdbx_strand_id
1 'polypeptide(L)'
;MMDAFRLVARSLSTEESDLRTSHGFCFRITLNLVAMKMNPLQTYRQSHQKNWTRIDMLLTLYRETELSLRSGIDALRVADQVEFTLTQLRSIKLLLAIIDGIKPEYDDLSRNIYQLCLFIFHQVSRENIEGLQNGLRVLVTLKESFEAIENESRHLEAEGKIPPLDFDLDGTLAVG
;
A
#
# COMPACT_ATOMS: atom_id res chain seq x y z
N MET A 1 -20.26 -3.75 0.81
CA MET A 1 -19.83 -2.45 1.39
C MET A 1 -20.97 -1.80 2.19
N MET A 2 -21.58 -2.53 3.15
CA MET A 2 -22.59 -1.97 4.07
C MET A 2 -22.50 -2.50 5.52
N ASP A 3 -21.66 -3.51 5.80
CA ASP A 3 -21.64 -4.11 7.14
C ASP A 3 -20.53 -3.59 8.07
N ALA A 4 -19.51 -2.89 7.55
CA ALA A 4 -18.49 -2.25 8.39
C ALA A 4 -19.01 -1.00 9.14
N PHE A 5 -20.06 -0.35 8.63
CA PHE A 5 -20.63 0.86 9.25
C PHE A 5 -21.50 0.57 10.48
N ARG A 6 -22.02 -0.66 10.65
CA ARG A 6 -22.94 -0.99 11.76
C ARG A 6 -22.25 -1.28 13.10
N LEU A 7 -20.95 -1.57 13.10
CA LEU A 7 -20.21 -1.93 14.31
C LEU A 7 -19.73 -0.73 15.13
N VAL A 8 -19.60 0.45 14.52
CA VAL A 8 -19.11 1.67 15.19
C VAL A 8 -20.21 2.38 16.01
N ALA A 9 -21.48 2.17 15.69
CA ALA A 9 -22.59 2.86 16.37
C ALA A 9 -23.04 2.23 17.70
N ARG A 10 -22.48 1.07 18.10
CA ARG A 10 -22.91 0.34 19.31
C ARG A 10 -21.97 0.47 20.52
N SER A 11 -20.79 1.07 20.35
CA SER A 11 -19.74 1.09 21.37
C SER A 11 -19.68 2.38 22.21
N LEU A 12 -20.69 3.26 22.14
CA LEU A 12 -20.67 4.58 22.80
C LEU A 12 -21.64 4.73 23.99
N SER A 13 -22.18 3.65 24.58
CA SER A 13 -23.19 3.78 25.65
C SER A 13 -22.87 3.15 27.00
N THR A 14 -21.62 2.78 27.30
CA THR A 14 -21.29 2.25 28.63
C THR A 14 -19.82 2.48 28.92
N GLU A 15 -19.53 3.49 29.75
CA GLU A 15 -18.70 3.39 30.97
C GLU A 15 -18.38 4.80 31.47
N GLU A 16 -19.33 5.31 32.24
CA GLU A 16 -19.16 6.40 33.19
C GLU A 16 -19.11 5.75 34.59
N SER A 17 -18.31 6.32 35.50
CA SER A 17 -18.09 5.99 36.92
C SER A 17 -16.92 5.07 37.27
N ASP A 18 -15.80 5.64 37.73
CA ASP A 18 -15.59 5.75 39.19
C ASP A 18 -14.38 6.62 39.58
N LEU A 19 -14.68 7.64 40.36
CA LEU A 19 -13.78 8.39 41.22
C LEU A 19 -13.86 7.79 42.63
N ARG A 20 -12.72 7.59 43.33
CA ARG A 20 -12.43 8.20 44.64
C ARG A 20 -11.18 7.66 45.36
N THR A 21 -10.44 8.63 45.93
CA THR A 21 -9.72 8.64 47.24
C THR A 21 -8.51 7.72 47.45
N SER A 22 -7.49 8.02 48.28
CA SER A 22 -6.91 9.21 48.91
C SER A 22 -5.70 8.72 49.74
N HIS A 23 -4.73 9.61 50.02
CA HIS A 23 -3.68 9.54 51.05
C HIS A 23 -2.48 8.58 50.91
N GLY A 24 -1.39 9.12 50.35
CA GLY A 24 -0.11 9.39 51.03
C GLY A 24 0.59 8.26 51.80
N PHE A 25 1.76 7.83 51.30
CA PHE A 25 2.85 7.34 52.15
C PHE A 25 4.23 7.49 51.47
N CYS A 26 5.09 8.27 52.13
CA CYS A 26 6.53 8.10 52.37
C CYS A 26 7.44 7.38 51.35
N PHE A 27 8.26 8.19 50.67
CA PHE A 27 9.73 8.06 50.51
C PHE A 27 10.37 6.65 50.63
N ARG A 28 10.68 6.03 49.49
CA ARG A 28 11.91 5.23 49.33
C ARG A 28 12.30 5.13 47.86
N ILE A 29 13.13 6.08 47.43
CA ILE A 29 13.85 6.01 46.16
C ILE A 29 14.81 4.82 46.26
N THR A 30 14.40 3.70 45.66
CA THR A 30 15.34 2.64 45.29
C THR A 30 15.50 2.77 43.79
N LEU A 31 16.47 3.58 43.39
CA LEU A 31 16.90 3.71 42.00
C LEU A 31 17.59 2.39 41.62
N ASN A 32 16.80 1.35 41.36
CA ASN A 32 17.27 0.17 40.65
C ASN A 32 17.49 0.60 39.20
N LEU A 33 18.63 1.24 38.98
CA LEU A 33 19.20 1.43 37.65
C LEU A 33 19.67 0.06 37.15
N VAL A 34 18.70 -0.81 36.85
CA VAL A 34 18.92 -1.89 35.90
C VAL A 34 19.20 -1.17 34.60
N ALA A 35 20.48 -1.01 34.28
CA ALA A 35 20.92 -0.70 32.95
C ALA A 35 20.44 -1.84 32.05
N MET A 36 19.20 -1.75 31.57
CA MET A 36 18.75 -2.48 30.40
C MET A 36 19.68 -2.03 29.29
N LYS A 37 20.69 -2.86 29.03
CA LYS A 37 21.57 -2.75 27.88
C LYS A 37 20.69 -3.00 26.65
N MET A 38 19.84 -2.03 26.31
CA MET A 38 19.09 -2.00 25.05
C MET A 38 20.13 -2.23 23.98
N ASN A 39 20.05 -3.37 23.30
CA ASN A 39 21.00 -3.71 22.28
C ASN A 39 20.86 -2.65 21.18
N PRO A 40 21.88 -1.80 20.94
CA PRO A 40 21.76 -0.71 19.97
C PRO A 40 21.47 -1.24 18.56
N LEU A 41 21.79 -2.51 18.26
CA LEU A 41 21.39 -3.18 17.02
C LEU A 41 19.89 -3.48 16.94
N GLN A 42 19.19 -3.74 18.05
CA GLN A 42 17.74 -3.94 18.07
C GLN A 42 17.01 -2.61 17.85
N THR A 43 17.42 -1.54 18.54
CA THR A 43 16.87 -0.20 18.33
C THR A 43 17.19 0.32 16.93
N TYR A 44 18.38 0.03 16.41
CA TYR A 44 18.77 0.37 15.03
C TYR A 44 17.94 -0.37 13.99
N ARG A 45 17.73 -1.69 14.14
CA ARG A 45 16.83 -2.48 13.28
C ARG A 45 15.39 -1.95 13.30
N GLN A 46 14.87 -1.62 14.49
CA GLN A 46 13.54 -1.02 14.65
C GLN A 46 13.42 0.38 14.04
N SER A 47 14.52 1.15 13.99
CA SER A 47 14.54 2.51 13.42
C SER A 47 14.86 2.58 11.91
N HIS A 48 15.39 1.51 11.32
CA HIS A 48 15.81 1.47 9.90
C HIS A 48 14.99 0.54 9.02
N GLN A 49 14.09 -0.28 9.59
CA GLN A 49 12.94 -0.71 8.83
C GLN A 49 12.05 0.52 8.64
N LYS A 50 12.31 1.24 7.55
CA LYS A 50 11.30 2.12 6.96
C LYS A 50 10.10 1.20 6.73
N ASN A 51 9.12 1.23 7.62
CA ASN A 51 7.96 0.35 7.62
C ASN A 51 7.14 0.63 6.36
N TRP A 52 7.60 0.10 5.24
CA TRP A 52 6.81 0.05 4.02
C TRP A 52 5.57 -0.73 4.37
N THR A 53 4.43 -0.08 4.24
CA THR A 53 3.13 -0.73 4.37
C THR A 53 2.70 -1.29 3.02
N ARG A 54 1.70 -2.19 3.01
CA ARG A 54 1.17 -2.73 1.74
C ARG A 54 0.66 -1.61 0.83
N ILE A 55 0.01 -0.60 1.43
CA ILE A 55 -0.54 0.52 0.67
C ILE A 55 0.58 1.38 0.06
N ASP A 56 1.72 1.53 0.73
CA ASP A 56 2.88 2.24 0.19
C ASP A 56 3.45 1.53 -1.05
N MET A 57 3.55 0.20 -1.00
CA MET A 57 3.96 -0.61 -2.16
C MET A 57 2.99 -0.44 -3.33
N LEU A 58 1.69 -0.56 -3.06
CA LEU A 58 0.66 -0.45 -4.09
C LEU A 58 0.67 0.92 -4.75
N LEU A 59 0.70 2.00 -3.96
CA LEU A 59 0.78 3.37 -4.47
C LEU A 59 2.07 3.62 -5.26
N THR A 60 3.18 3.02 -4.86
CA THR A 60 4.43 3.09 -5.62
C THR A 60 4.27 2.44 -7.00
N LEU A 61 3.66 1.25 -7.09
CA LEU A 61 3.39 0.60 -8.38
C LEU A 61 2.51 1.47 -9.28
N TYR A 62 1.44 2.07 -8.75
CA TYR A 62 0.57 2.97 -9.51
C TYR A 62 1.33 4.20 -10.03
N ARG A 63 2.14 4.86 -9.19
CA ARG A 63 2.94 6.04 -9.56
C ARG A 63 3.96 5.70 -10.65
N GLU A 64 4.69 4.60 -10.49
CA GLU A 64 5.66 4.14 -11.49
C GLU A 64 4.99 3.76 -12.81
N THR A 65 3.80 3.15 -12.75
CA THR A 65 3.01 2.84 -13.96
C THR A 65 2.57 4.13 -14.64
N GLU A 66 2.07 5.12 -13.88
CA GLU A 66 1.66 6.41 -14.42
C GLU A 66 2.81 7.12 -15.13
N LEU A 67 3.98 7.19 -14.50
CA LEU A 67 5.18 7.80 -15.08
C LEU A 67 5.56 7.10 -16.39
N SER A 68 5.60 5.77 -16.37
CA SER A 68 5.95 4.96 -17.55
C SER A 68 4.96 5.16 -18.70
N LEU A 69 3.65 5.26 -18.42
CA LEU A 69 2.64 5.56 -19.44
C LEU A 69 2.78 6.96 -20.02
N ARG A 70 3.04 7.97 -19.18
CA ARG A 70 3.26 9.34 -19.65
C ARG A 70 4.47 9.41 -20.58
N SER A 71 5.58 8.78 -20.20
CA SER A 71 6.77 8.67 -21.05
C SER A 71 6.47 7.97 -22.39
N GLY A 72 5.69 6.88 -22.38
CA GLY A 72 5.28 6.19 -23.62
C GLY A 72 4.40 7.04 -24.53
N ILE A 73 3.49 7.85 -23.96
CA ILE A 73 2.67 8.81 -24.71
C ILE A 73 3.56 9.87 -25.37
N ASP A 74 4.54 10.39 -24.62
CA ASP A 74 5.45 11.41 -25.15
C ASP A 74 6.39 10.84 -26.22
N ALA A 75 6.87 9.60 -26.07
CA ALA A 75 7.66 8.90 -27.08
C ALA A 75 6.88 8.72 -28.40
N LEU A 76 5.62 8.28 -28.34
CA LEU A 76 4.77 8.19 -29.54
C LEU A 76 4.54 9.55 -30.21
N ARG A 77 4.40 10.63 -29.44
CA ARG A 77 4.20 11.98 -29.99
C ARG A 77 5.40 12.47 -30.81
N VAL A 78 6.61 12.10 -30.41
CA VAL A 78 7.85 12.46 -31.13
C VAL A 78 8.31 11.37 -32.11
N ALA A 79 7.49 10.32 -32.32
CA ALA A 79 7.80 9.17 -33.16
C ALA A 79 9.09 8.41 -32.76
N ASP A 80 9.42 8.39 -31.46
CA ASP A 80 10.53 7.58 -30.92
C ASP A 80 10.02 6.17 -30.59
N GLN A 81 10.10 5.28 -31.58
CA GLN A 81 9.62 3.90 -31.44
C GLN A 81 10.45 3.08 -30.42
N VAL A 82 11.73 3.39 -30.25
CA VAL A 82 12.60 2.64 -29.34
C VAL A 82 12.21 2.95 -27.90
N GLU A 83 12.11 4.23 -27.56
CA GLU A 83 11.68 4.66 -26.23
C GLU A 83 10.23 4.21 -25.94
N PHE A 84 9.36 4.28 -26.94
CA PHE A 84 7.99 3.76 -26.80
C PHE A 84 7.98 2.27 -26.46
N THR A 85 8.77 1.44 -27.17
CA THR A 85 8.82 0.00 -26.90
C THR A 85 9.31 -0.30 -25.48
N LEU A 86 10.36 0.41 -25.02
CA LEU A 86 10.91 0.23 -23.68
C LEU A 86 9.90 0.64 -22.59
N THR A 87 9.26 1.79 -22.74
CA THR A 87 8.24 2.29 -21.81
C THR A 87 6.98 1.42 -21.83
N GLN A 88 6.60 0.85 -22.99
CA GLN A 88 5.49 -0.10 -23.11
C GLN A 88 5.78 -1.38 -22.32
N LEU A 89 6.94 -2.01 -22.52
CA LEU A 89 7.33 -3.22 -21.79
C LEU A 89 7.39 -2.98 -20.27
N ARG A 90 7.95 -1.84 -19.85
CA ARG A 90 7.96 -1.44 -18.43
C ARG A 90 6.55 -1.29 -17.88
N SER A 91 5.67 -0.59 -18.60
CA SER A 91 4.28 -0.38 -18.18
C SER A 91 3.52 -1.70 -18.06
N ILE A 92 3.70 -2.62 -19.01
CA ILE A 92 3.14 -3.97 -18.97
C ILE A 92 3.62 -4.73 -17.75
N LYS A 93 4.92 -4.73 -17.47
CA LYS A 93 5.49 -5.40 -16.30
C LYS A 93 4.90 -4.87 -14.98
N LEU A 94 4.77 -3.56 -14.84
CA LEU A 94 4.20 -2.94 -13.65
C LEU A 94 2.70 -3.25 -13.49
N LEU A 95 1.94 -3.19 -14.60
CA LEU A 95 0.53 -3.56 -14.59
C LEU A 95 0.31 -5.03 -14.22
N LEU A 96 1.13 -5.94 -14.73
CA LEU A 96 1.07 -7.35 -14.35
C LEU A 96 1.33 -7.54 -12.85
N ALA A 97 2.26 -6.79 -12.25
CA ALA A 97 2.49 -6.83 -10.81
C ALA A 97 1.28 -6.32 -10.00
N ILE A 98 0.57 -5.31 -10.49
CA ILE A 98 -0.68 -4.83 -9.87
C ILE A 98 -1.78 -5.91 -10.00
N ILE A 99 -1.94 -6.49 -11.19
CA ILE A 99 -2.95 -7.51 -11.49
C ILE A 99 -2.75 -8.76 -10.64
N ASP A 100 -1.51 -9.22 -10.50
CA ASP A 100 -1.15 -10.39 -9.68
C ASP A 100 -1.51 -10.20 -8.20
N GLY A 101 -1.49 -8.96 -7.72
CA GLY A 101 -1.89 -8.62 -6.35
C GLY A 101 -3.41 -8.61 -6.11
N ILE A 102 -4.25 -8.69 -7.15
CA ILE A 102 -5.70 -8.60 -7.04
C ILE A 102 -6.32 -10.01 -7.06
N LYS A 103 -7.19 -10.29 -6.11
CA LYS A 103 -7.92 -11.57 -6.02
C LYS A 103 -9.41 -11.37 -6.40
N PRO A 104 -9.78 -11.49 -7.70
CA PRO A 104 -11.12 -11.15 -8.20
C PRO A 104 -12.26 -12.06 -7.70
N GLU A 105 -11.94 -13.16 -7.05
CA GLU A 105 -12.88 -14.11 -6.47
C GLU A 105 -13.41 -13.70 -5.08
N TYR A 106 -12.81 -12.71 -4.40
CA TYR A 106 -13.20 -12.32 -3.04
C TYR A 106 -14.50 -11.51 -3.01
N ASP A 107 -14.62 -10.49 -3.87
CA ASP A 107 -15.81 -9.64 -3.96
C ASP A 107 -15.95 -8.94 -5.33
N ASP A 108 -17.12 -8.33 -5.55
CA ASP A 108 -17.43 -7.61 -6.79
C ASP A 108 -16.51 -6.39 -7.01
N LEU A 109 -16.05 -5.76 -5.93
CA LEU A 109 -15.14 -4.61 -6.01
C LEU A 109 -13.79 -5.02 -6.57
N SER A 110 -13.19 -6.09 -6.04
CA SER A 110 -11.92 -6.65 -6.48
C SER A 110 -12.01 -7.11 -7.93
N ARG A 111 -13.13 -7.72 -8.33
CA ARG A 111 -13.40 -8.07 -9.73
C ARG A 111 -13.45 -6.84 -10.64
N ASN A 112 -14.12 -5.76 -10.23
CA ASN A 112 -14.19 -4.53 -11.01
C ASN A 112 -12.80 -3.89 -11.16
N ILE A 113 -12.02 -3.82 -10.08
CA ILE A 113 -10.65 -3.30 -10.12
C ILE A 113 -9.79 -4.15 -11.08
N TYR A 114 -9.89 -5.48 -10.99
CA TYR A 114 -9.19 -6.40 -11.89
C TYR A 114 -9.55 -6.14 -13.37
N GLN A 115 -10.83 -5.98 -13.69
CA GLN A 115 -11.29 -5.66 -15.04
C GLN A 115 -10.78 -4.31 -15.54
N LEU A 116 -10.73 -3.28 -14.68
CA LEU A 116 -10.16 -1.99 -15.03
C LEU A 116 -8.66 -2.08 -15.29
N CYS A 117 -7.92 -2.86 -14.49
CA CYS A 117 -6.50 -3.11 -14.75
C CYS A 117 -6.27 -3.87 -16.07
N LEU A 118 -7.11 -4.87 -16.39
CA LEU A 118 -7.09 -5.55 -17.69
C LEU A 118 -7.41 -4.61 -18.86
N PHE A 119 -8.36 -3.70 -18.68
CA PHE A 119 -8.65 -2.66 -19.67
C PHE A 119 -7.41 -1.81 -19.93
N ILE A 120 -6.76 -1.30 -18.88
CA ILE A 120 -5.53 -0.49 -19.02
C ILE A 120 -4.45 -1.33 -19.73
N PHE A 121 -4.23 -2.57 -19.31
CA PHE A 121 -3.29 -3.49 -19.96
C PHE A 121 -3.57 -3.60 -21.47
N HIS A 122 -4.82 -3.82 -21.87
CA HIS A 122 -5.19 -3.92 -23.27
C HIS A 122 -4.94 -2.61 -24.04
N GLN A 123 -5.14 -1.44 -23.41
CA GLN A 123 -4.81 -0.16 -24.04
C GLN A 123 -3.30 -0.01 -24.25
N VAL A 124 -2.48 -0.43 -23.28
CA VAL A 124 -1.02 -0.34 -23.36
C VAL A 124 -0.43 -1.26 -24.42
N SER A 125 -1.01 -2.44 -24.61
CA SER A 125 -0.59 -3.36 -25.67
C SER A 125 -0.90 -2.85 -27.09
N ARG A 126 -1.67 -1.77 -27.24
CA ARG A 126 -1.95 -1.13 -28.53
C ARG A 126 -1.04 0.07 -28.72
N GLU A 127 -0.45 0.21 -29.90
CA GLU A 127 0.36 1.37 -30.27
C GLU A 127 -0.54 2.57 -30.67
N ASN A 128 -1.41 3.01 -29.75
CA ASN A 128 -2.36 4.10 -29.98
C ASN A 128 -2.33 5.10 -28.83
N ILE A 129 -2.01 6.36 -29.14
CA ILE A 129 -1.97 7.48 -28.19
C ILE A 129 -3.32 7.66 -27.47
N GLU A 130 -4.44 7.59 -28.18
CA GLU A 130 -5.76 7.76 -27.57
C GLU A 130 -6.05 6.64 -26.56
N GLY A 131 -5.69 5.40 -26.91
CA GLY A 131 -5.81 4.25 -26.03
C GLY A 131 -5.00 4.44 -24.74
N LEU A 132 -3.73 4.83 -24.86
CA LEU A 132 -2.86 5.10 -23.72
C LEU A 132 -3.39 6.23 -22.83
N GLN A 133 -3.92 7.31 -23.42
CA GLN A 133 -4.51 8.41 -22.66
C GLN A 133 -5.76 7.96 -21.89
N ASN A 134 -6.61 7.13 -22.50
CA ASN A 134 -7.78 6.57 -21.83
C ASN A 134 -7.37 5.62 -20.69
N GLY A 135 -6.37 4.76 -20.92
CA GLY A 135 -5.80 3.90 -19.89
C GLY A 135 -5.20 4.71 -18.73
N LEU A 136 -4.45 5.76 -19.04
CA LEU A 136 -3.86 6.67 -18.06
C LEU A 136 -4.92 7.35 -17.17
N ARG A 137 -6.05 7.81 -17.75
CA ARG A 137 -7.15 8.41 -16.96
C ARG A 137 -7.70 7.41 -15.95
N VAL A 138 -7.99 6.18 -16.37
CA VAL A 138 -8.49 5.12 -15.47
C VAL A 138 -7.47 4.81 -14.38
N LEU A 139 -6.19 4.66 -14.74
CA LEU A 139 -5.10 4.41 -13.79
C LEU A 139 -5.00 5.51 -12.73
N VAL A 140 -5.07 6.77 -13.15
CA VAL A 140 -5.01 7.93 -12.24
C VAL A 140 -6.20 7.94 -11.29
N THR A 141 -7.42 7.69 -11.78
CA THR A 141 -8.61 7.61 -10.92
C THR A 141 -8.50 6.48 -9.88
N LEU A 142 -7.97 5.31 -10.27
CA LEU A 142 -7.72 4.23 -9.32
C LEU A 142 -6.67 4.63 -8.28
N LYS A 143 -5.54 5.21 -8.72
CA LYS A 143 -4.48 5.68 -7.83
C LYS A 143 -5.01 6.69 -6.82
N GLU A 144 -5.73 7.71 -7.25
CA GLU A 144 -6.32 8.74 -6.38
C GLU A 144 -7.29 8.13 -5.35
N SER A 145 -8.04 7.11 -5.75
CA SER A 145 -8.93 6.37 -4.83
C SER A 145 -8.15 5.63 -3.74
N PHE A 146 -7.00 5.04 -4.08
CA PHE A 146 -6.11 4.42 -3.09
C PHE A 146 -5.39 5.45 -2.21
N GLU A 147 -5.00 6.60 -2.76
CA GLU A 147 -4.40 7.71 -2.00
C GLU A 147 -5.39 8.25 -0.95
N ALA A 148 -6.68 8.31 -1.28
CA ALA A 148 -7.72 8.75 -0.36
C ALA A 148 -7.85 7.86 0.90
N ILE A 149 -7.54 6.57 0.80
CA ILE A 149 -7.60 5.60 1.91
C ILE A 149 -6.23 5.28 2.51
N GLU A 150 -5.19 6.01 2.14
CA GLU A 150 -3.80 5.70 2.52
C GLU A 150 -3.61 5.67 4.05
N ASN A 151 -4.05 6.73 4.73
CA ASN A 151 -3.91 6.85 6.19
C ASN A 151 -4.72 5.80 6.95
N GLU A 152 -5.94 5.51 6.50
CA GLU A 152 -6.78 4.47 7.09
C GLU A 152 -6.14 3.09 6.91
N SER A 153 -5.63 2.80 5.72
CA SER A 153 -4.96 1.53 5.42
C SER A 153 -3.72 1.32 6.29
N ARG A 154 -2.88 2.36 6.46
CA ARG A 154 -1.73 2.31 7.37
C ARG A 154 -2.15 2.05 8.81
N HIS A 155 -3.24 2.67 9.25
CA HIS A 155 -3.77 2.47 10.59
C HIS A 155 -4.29 1.04 10.80
N LEU A 156 -5.07 0.50 9.86
CA LEU A 156 -5.57 -0.87 9.91
C LEU A 156 -4.45 -1.93 9.85
N GLU A 157 -3.36 -1.64 9.15
CA GLU A 157 -2.16 -2.49 9.14
C GLU A 157 -1.43 -2.44 10.49
N ALA A 158 -1.29 -1.26 11.10
CA ALA A 158 -0.72 -1.11 12.44
C ALA A 158 -1.55 -1.81 13.53
N GLU A 159 -2.87 -1.88 13.36
CA GLU A 159 -3.78 -2.65 14.22
C GLU A 159 -3.76 -4.17 13.95
N GLY A 160 -3.07 -4.62 12.90
CA GLY A 160 -3.02 -6.03 12.49
C GLY A 160 -4.28 -6.54 11.80
N LYS A 161 -5.23 -5.67 11.43
CA LYS A 161 -6.41 -6.03 10.63
C LYS A 161 -6.04 -6.30 9.17
N ILE A 162 -5.07 -5.54 8.66
CA ILE A 162 -4.40 -5.85 7.39
C ILE A 162 -3.10 -6.58 7.76
N PRO A 163 -2.84 -7.79 7.21
CA PRO A 163 -1.60 -8.50 7.47
C PRO A 163 -0.40 -7.66 7.01
N PRO A 164 0.66 -7.50 7.83
CA PRO A 164 1.84 -6.75 7.42
C PRO A 164 2.48 -7.38 6.18
N LEU A 165 3.31 -6.60 5.48
CA LEU A 165 4.15 -7.17 4.44
C LEU A 165 5.10 -8.20 5.05
N ASP A 166 5.01 -9.42 4.54
CA ASP A 166 5.96 -10.46 4.89
C ASP A 166 7.22 -10.25 4.06
N PHE A 167 8.31 -9.88 4.74
CA PHE A 167 9.62 -9.73 4.14
C PHE A 167 10.48 -10.97 4.33
N ASP A 168 9.91 -12.14 4.59
CA ASP A 168 10.63 -13.43 4.56
C ASP A 168 11.09 -13.75 3.13
N LEU A 169 12.09 -12.98 2.70
CA LEU A 169 13.06 -13.28 1.66
C LEU A 169 14.14 -14.21 2.24
N ASP A 170 13.74 -15.19 3.06
CA ASP A 170 14.63 -16.25 3.51
C ASP A 170 14.84 -17.25 2.35
N GLY A 171 15.81 -16.93 1.49
CA GLY A 171 16.74 -17.94 0.99
C GLY A 171 16.47 -18.64 -0.35
N THR A 172 15.51 -18.25 -1.19
CA THR A 172 15.26 -18.94 -2.48
C THR A 172 15.68 -18.14 -3.72
N LEU A 173 16.84 -17.46 -3.67
CA LEU A 173 17.53 -16.95 -4.87
C LEU A 173 18.97 -17.48 -5.00
N ALA A 174 19.26 -18.61 -4.38
CA ALA A 174 20.45 -19.39 -4.67
C ALA A 174 20.13 -20.56 -5.61
N VAL A 175 19.57 -20.31 -6.80
CA VAL A 175 19.59 -21.29 -7.90
C VAL A 175 19.61 -20.56 -9.25
N GLY A 176 20.71 -20.72 -10.00
CA GLY A 176 20.78 -20.46 -11.45
C GLY A 176 21.87 -19.51 -11.88
#